data_AF-A0A5D0RMU0-F1
#
_entry.id   AF-A0A5D0RMU0-F1
#
_cell.length_a   1.000
_cell.length_b   1.000
_cell.length_c   1.000
_cell.angle_alpha   90.00
_cell.angle_beta   90.00
_cell.angle_gamma   90.00
#
_symmetry.space_group_name_H-M   'P 1'
#
loop_
_entity.id
_entity.type
_entity.pdbx_description
1 polymer ?
#
loop_
_entity_poly.entity_id
_entity_poly.type
_entity_poly.pdbx_seq_one_letter_code
_entity_poly.pdbx_strand_id
1 'polypeptide(L)'
;MIYRDGTAILGDAHLVVDFGDASVTGTMDDFEVAEFLIADLDDPSFQGLEDWEPAAGQLVLANGRLENTKNIYADFAGDITTAQHVYTLNGGLWGLFHGPDGAYLRARGDQGFGQAVLIDGVRPDDAQMEMIVARE
;
A
#
# COMPACT_ATOMS: atom_id res chain seq x y z
N MET A 1 -7.67 13.35 -26.83
CA MET A 1 -6.71 13.38 -25.70
C MET A 1 -7.27 12.43 -24.67
N ILE A 2 -6.58 11.33 -24.37
CA ILE A 2 -7.01 10.38 -23.34
C ILE A 2 -6.41 10.93 -22.05
N TYR A 3 -7.25 11.45 -21.16
CA TYR A 3 -6.84 11.75 -19.80
C TYR A 3 -6.70 10.41 -19.09
N ARG A 4 -5.54 10.16 -18.49
CA ARG A 4 -5.35 9.00 -17.62
C ARG A 4 -5.38 9.53 -16.20
N ASP A 5 -6.31 9.02 -15.42
CA ASP A 5 -6.47 9.36 -14.03
C ASP A 5 -5.56 8.45 -13.18
N GLY A 6 -4.97 9.00 -12.14
CA GLY A 6 -4.13 8.30 -11.17
C GLY A 6 -4.68 8.50 -9.77
N THR A 7 -4.41 7.52 -8.90
CA THR A 7 -4.79 7.55 -7.49
C THR A 7 -3.57 7.21 -6.65
N ALA A 8 -3.33 8.00 -5.60
CA ALA A 8 -2.36 7.72 -4.56
C ALA A 8 -3.09 7.50 -3.24
N ILE A 9 -2.65 6.49 -2.47
CA ILE A 9 -3.19 6.17 -1.16
C ILE A 9 -1.99 6.13 -0.19
N LEU A 10 -2.08 6.90 0.89
CA LEU A 10 -1.14 6.88 2.01
C LEU A 10 -1.88 6.42 3.25
N GLY A 11 -1.17 5.78 4.18
CA GLY A 11 -1.72 5.38 5.46
C GLY A 11 -0.63 4.95 6.41
N ASP A 12 -1.01 4.78 7.68
CA ASP A 12 -0.11 4.37 8.73
C ASP A 12 -0.08 2.85 8.83
N ALA A 13 1.10 2.30 9.11
CA ALA A 13 1.32 0.85 9.16
C ALA A 13 1.82 0.43 10.54
N HIS A 14 1.09 -0.49 11.17
CA HIS A 14 1.46 -1.11 12.43
C HIS A 14 1.80 -2.59 12.20
N LEU A 15 3.08 -2.93 12.33
CA LEU A 15 3.59 -4.29 12.09
C LEU A 15 4.11 -4.92 13.38
N VAL A 16 3.77 -6.19 13.58
CA VAL A 16 4.32 -7.05 14.63
C VAL A 16 5.13 -8.15 13.96
N VAL A 17 6.41 -8.22 14.33
CA VAL A 17 7.36 -9.23 13.81
C VAL A 17 7.77 -10.12 14.97
N ASP A 18 7.48 -11.41 14.86
CA ASP A 18 7.96 -12.44 15.78
C ASP A 18 9.10 -13.23 15.12
N PHE A 19 10.32 -13.02 15.63
CA PHE A 19 11.50 -13.72 15.13
C PHE A 19 11.60 -15.17 15.60
N GLY A 20 10.93 -15.54 16.71
CA GLY A 20 10.88 -16.91 17.23
C GLY A 20 9.96 -17.79 16.39
N ASP A 21 8.77 -17.28 16.09
CA ASP A 21 7.77 -17.96 15.26
C ASP A 21 7.94 -17.69 13.76
N ALA A 22 8.92 -16.85 13.39
CA ALA A 22 9.19 -16.39 12.02
C ALA A 22 7.92 -15.87 11.33
N SER A 23 7.10 -15.11 12.06
CA SER A 23 5.82 -14.60 11.61
C SER A 23 5.78 -13.07 11.56
N VAL A 24 4.93 -12.56 10.66
CA VAL A 24 4.67 -11.13 10.51
C VAL A 24 3.16 -10.95 10.44
N THR A 25 2.63 -10.03 11.23
CA THR A 25 1.23 -9.62 11.16
C THR A 25 1.16 -8.11 11.27
N GLY A 26 0.04 -7.51 10.88
CA GLY A 26 -0.12 -6.09 11.03
C GLY A 26 -1.40 -5.55 10.45
N THR A 27 -1.56 -4.26 10.62
CA THR A 27 -2.68 -3.49 10.09
C THR A 27 -2.16 -2.21 9.46
N MET A 28 -2.88 -1.71 8.47
CA MET A 28 -2.74 -0.35 8.00
C MET A 28 -4.09 0.35 8.10
N ASP A 29 -4.08 1.60 8.56
CA ASP A 29 -5.23 2.45 8.80
C ASP A 29 -4.85 3.94 8.64
N ASP A 30 -5.72 4.85 9.08
CA ASP A 30 -5.55 6.30 8.99
C ASP A 30 -5.16 6.75 7.56
N PHE A 31 -5.96 6.32 6.59
CA PHE A 31 -5.66 6.55 5.19
C PHE A 31 -5.99 7.97 4.74
N GLU A 32 -5.18 8.47 3.81
CA GLU A 32 -5.45 9.63 2.98
C GLU A 32 -5.36 9.22 1.50
N VAL A 33 -6.27 9.72 0.67
CA VAL A 33 -6.32 9.42 -0.76
C VAL A 33 -6.24 10.71 -1.55
N ALA A 34 -5.45 10.71 -2.63
CA ALA A 34 -5.38 11.81 -3.58
C ALA A 34 -5.58 11.29 -5.00
N GLU A 35 -6.45 11.96 -5.75
CA GLU A 35 -6.70 11.68 -7.17
C GLU A 35 -6.11 12.79 -8.03
N PHE A 36 -5.50 12.41 -9.16
CA PHE A 36 -4.78 13.35 -10.01
C PHE A 36 -4.81 12.90 -11.47
N LEU A 37 -4.61 13.84 -12.40
CA LEU A 37 -4.39 13.47 -13.79
C LEU A 37 -2.92 13.12 -13.96
N ILE A 38 -2.62 11.96 -14.58
CA ILE A 38 -1.22 11.57 -14.85
C ILE A 38 -0.51 12.61 -15.73
N ALA A 39 -1.25 13.30 -16.60
CA ALA A 39 -0.71 14.39 -17.42
C ALA A 39 -0.12 15.53 -16.56
N ASP A 40 -0.59 15.69 -15.32
CA ASP A 40 -0.12 16.72 -14.41
C ASP A 40 1.20 16.31 -13.72
N LEU A 41 1.50 14.99 -13.59
CA LEU A 41 2.80 14.54 -13.06
C LEU A 41 3.99 14.91 -13.95
N ASP A 42 3.76 15.09 -15.25
CA ASP A 42 4.78 15.52 -16.22
C ASP A 42 4.99 17.05 -16.20
N ASP A 43 4.12 17.81 -15.52
CA ASP A 43 4.27 19.25 -15.36
C ASP A 43 5.19 19.55 -14.17
N PRO A 44 6.41 20.11 -14.38
CA PRO A 44 7.33 20.43 -13.29
C PRO A 44 6.83 21.57 -12.37
N SER A 45 5.73 22.24 -12.75
CA SER A 45 5.01 23.21 -11.92
C SER A 45 3.82 22.61 -11.16
N PHE A 46 3.51 21.32 -11.38
CA PHE A 46 2.50 20.60 -10.61
C PHE A 46 2.88 20.61 -9.14
N GLN A 47 2.16 21.44 -8.38
CA GLN A 47 2.39 21.63 -6.96
C GLN A 47 1.63 20.63 -6.10
N GLY A 48 0.82 19.71 -6.67
CA GLY A 48 0.74 18.40 -6.04
C GLY A 48 -0.51 17.56 -6.17
N LEU A 49 -0.33 16.40 -5.55
CA LEU A 49 -1.31 15.70 -4.75
C LEU A 49 -1.73 16.61 -3.56
N GLU A 50 -2.31 17.78 -3.80
CA GLU A 50 -2.65 18.72 -2.70
C GLU A 50 -4.04 18.46 -2.09
N ASP A 51 -4.92 17.79 -2.83
CA ASP A 51 -6.27 17.42 -2.37
C ASP A 51 -6.26 15.99 -1.83
N TRP A 52 -5.56 15.79 -0.71
CA TRP A 52 -5.71 14.58 0.08
C TRP A 52 -7.04 14.62 0.82
N GLU A 53 -7.85 13.59 0.63
CA GLU A 53 -9.05 13.37 1.42
C GLU A 53 -8.85 12.23 2.43
N PRO A 54 -9.36 12.39 3.67
CA PRO A 54 -9.37 11.30 4.62
C PRO A 54 -10.19 10.12 4.11
N ALA A 55 -9.68 8.91 4.31
CA ALA A 55 -10.37 7.68 3.94
C ALA A 55 -10.49 6.76 5.16
N ALA A 56 -11.67 6.17 5.32
CA ALA A 56 -11.95 5.22 6.38
C ALA A 56 -11.72 3.80 5.87
N GLY A 57 -11.19 2.94 6.73
CA GLY A 57 -10.96 1.55 6.36
C GLY A 57 -9.78 0.97 7.10
N GLN A 58 -9.47 -0.28 6.76
CA GLN A 58 -8.33 -0.97 7.32
C GLN A 58 -7.85 -2.02 6.33
N LEU A 59 -6.54 -2.09 6.11
CA LEU A 59 -5.90 -3.23 5.48
C LEU A 59 -5.32 -4.14 6.55
N VAL A 60 -5.56 -5.43 6.45
CA VAL A 60 -5.00 -6.43 7.36
C VAL A 60 -3.89 -7.17 6.64
N LEU A 61 -2.69 -7.22 7.25
CA LEU A 61 -1.63 -8.12 6.83
C LEU A 61 -1.76 -9.44 7.58
N ALA A 62 -2.04 -10.51 6.84
CA ALA A 62 -2.25 -11.86 7.35
C ALA A 62 -1.26 -12.86 6.72
N ASN A 63 -1.17 -14.05 7.32
CA ASN A 63 -0.32 -15.14 6.85
C ASN A 63 1.16 -14.74 6.63
N GLY A 64 1.62 -13.71 7.34
CA GLY A 64 2.94 -13.16 7.12
C GLY A 64 4.02 -14.07 7.68
N ARG A 65 5.09 -14.27 6.90
CA ARG A 65 6.25 -15.07 7.27
C ARG A 65 7.54 -14.33 7.04
N LEU A 66 8.52 -14.64 7.88
CA LEU A 66 9.89 -14.14 7.79
C LEU A 66 10.79 -15.23 7.20
N GLU A 67 11.47 -14.94 6.10
CA GLU A 67 12.46 -15.83 5.49
C GLU A 67 13.87 -15.24 5.65
N ASN A 68 14.82 -16.09 6.05
CA ASN A 68 16.23 -15.73 6.22
C ASN A 68 16.45 -14.47 7.07
N THR A 69 15.59 -14.28 8.08
CA THR A 69 15.59 -13.15 9.03
C THR A 69 15.51 -11.76 8.41
N LYS A 70 15.17 -11.65 7.12
CA LYS A 70 15.23 -10.38 6.37
C LYS A 70 14.08 -10.19 5.41
N ASN A 71 13.65 -11.25 4.73
CA ASN A 71 12.58 -11.16 3.74
C ASN A 71 11.24 -11.38 4.42
N ILE A 72 10.25 -10.57 4.08
CA ILE A 72 8.86 -10.80 4.50
C ILE A 72 8.00 -11.16 3.30
N TYR A 73 7.05 -12.04 3.54
CA TYR A 73 5.95 -12.34 2.62
C TYR A 73 4.69 -12.30 3.45
N ALA A 74 3.68 -11.55 3.03
CA ALA A 74 2.38 -11.50 3.71
C ALA A 74 1.27 -11.35 2.68
N ASP A 75 0.09 -11.84 3.01
CA ASP A 75 -1.11 -11.47 2.29
C ASP A 75 -1.65 -10.18 2.92
N PHE A 76 -2.22 -9.29 2.12
CA PHE A 76 -2.99 -8.17 2.64
C PHE A 76 -4.37 -8.14 2.00
N ALA A 77 -5.37 -7.74 2.78
CA ALA A 77 -6.73 -7.56 2.29
C ALA A 77 -7.47 -6.50 3.10
N GLY A 78 -8.31 -5.73 2.43
CA GLY A 78 -9.23 -4.80 3.08
C GLY A 78 -9.85 -3.80 2.10
N ASP A 79 -10.73 -2.98 2.64
CA ASP A 79 -11.40 -1.91 1.92
C ASP A 79 -11.01 -0.56 2.51
N ILE A 80 -10.83 0.42 1.63
CA ILE A 80 -10.62 1.84 1.95
C ILE A 80 -11.76 2.61 1.29
N THR A 81 -12.40 3.51 2.01
CA THR A 81 -13.59 4.23 1.56
C THR A 81 -13.41 5.73 1.74
N THR A 82 -13.56 6.48 0.66
CA THR A 82 -13.67 7.95 0.69
C THR A 82 -15.15 8.35 0.56
N ALA A 83 -15.44 9.64 0.38
CA ALA A 83 -16.82 10.08 0.15
C ALA A 83 -17.34 9.71 -1.26
N GLN A 84 -16.45 9.36 -2.18
CA GLN A 84 -16.68 9.23 -3.61
C GLN A 84 -16.46 7.78 -4.06
N HIS A 85 -15.48 7.09 -3.46
CA HIS A 85 -14.99 5.81 -3.96
C HIS A 85 -14.83 4.76 -2.84
N VAL A 86 -14.95 3.50 -3.25
CA VAL A 86 -14.52 2.33 -2.46
C VAL A 86 -13.38 1.64 -3.18
N TYR A 87 -12.22 1.58 -2.51
CA TYR A 87 -11.02 0.88 -2.95
C TYR A 87 -10.93 -0.46 -2.24
N THR A 88 -11.14 -1.56 -2.96
CA THR A 88 -10.91 -2.91 -2.45
C THR A 88 -9.51 -3.36 -2.84
N LEU A 89 -8.67 -3.62 -1.85
CA LEU A 89 -7.28 -4.00 -2.02
C LEU A 89 -7.08 -5.42 -1.50
N ASN A 90 -6.53 -6.29 -2.34
CA ASN A 90 -6.17 -7.66 -1.99
C ASN A 90 -4.88 -8.06 -2.72
N GLY A 91 -4.06 -8.91 -2.13
CA GLY A 91 -2.90 -9.48 -2.80
C GLY A 91 -1.81 -9.95 -1.86
N GLY A 92 -0.68 -10.33 -2.46
CA GLY A 92 0.55 -10.60 -1.72
C GLY A 92 1.43 -9.36 -1.62
N LEU A 93 2.20 -9.28 -0.56
CA LEU A 93 3.21 -8.29 -0.29
C LEU A 93 4.55 -8.99 -0.07
N TRP A 94 5.58 -8.48 -0.74
CA TRP A 94 6.96 -8.92 -0.56
C TRP A 94 7.81 -7.75 -0.10
N GLY A 95 8.58 -7.94 0.97
CA GLY A 95 9.44 -6.90 1.52
C GLY A 95 10.77 -7.40 2.05
N LEU A 96 11.63 -6.43 2.35
CA LEU A 96 12.97 -6.64 2.86
C LEU A 96 13.22 -5.67 4.04
N PHE A 97 13.64 -6.23 5.18
CA PHE A 97 14.22 -5.45 6.26
C PHE A 97 15.63 -5.00 5.89
N HIS A 98 15.93 -3.79 6.29
CA HIS A 98 17.19 -3.16 6.01
C HIS A 98 17.67 -2.32 7.21
N GLY A 99 18.94 -1.89 7.13
CA GLY A 99 19.61 -1.18 8.22
C GLY A 99 20.02 -2.12 9.36
N PRO A 100 20.76 -1.59 10.36
CA PRO A 100 21.05 -2.34 11.57
C PRO A 100 19.73 -2.70 12.28
N ASP A 101 19.62 -3.93 12.78
CA ASP A 101 18.48 -4.43 13.54
C ASP A 101 17.10 -4.26 12.88
N GLY A 102 17.05 -4.18 11.54
CA GLY A 102 15.80 -4.04 10.80
C GLY A 102 15.14 -2.66 10.96
N ALA A 103 15.93 -1.60 11.09
CA ALA A 103 15.46 -0.22 11.27
C ALA A 103 14.41 0.26 10.25
N TYR A 104 14.44 -0.30 9.02
CA TYR A 104 13.44 0.01 8.01
C TYR A 104 13.01 -1.23 7.22
N LEU A 105 11.74 -1.25 6.83
CA LEU A 105 11.15 -2.22 5.93
C LEU A 105 10.71 -1.51 4.66
N ARG A 106 11.11 -2.05 3.51
CA ARG A 106 10.56 -1.67 2.21
C ARG A 106 9.87 -2.88 1.62
N ALA A 107 8.60 -2.73 1.25
CA ALA A 107 7.81 -3.78 0.64
C ALA A 107 7.01 -3.28 -0.55
N ARG A 108 6.60 -4.22 -1.39
CA ARG A 108 5.80 -3.95 -2.58
C ARG A 108 4.73 -5.02 -2.77
N GLY A 109 3.67 -4.66 -3.46
CA GLY A 109 2.72 -5.63 -3.99
C GLY A 109 3.44 -6.67 -4.85
N ASP A 110 2.95 -7.91 -4.80
CA ASP A 110 3.45 -8.99 -5.64
C ASP A 110 3.06 -8.82 -7.12
N GLN A 111 3.45 -9.77 -7.98
CA GLN A 111 3.17 -9.71 -9.42
C GLN A 111 1.66 -9.72 -9.72
N GLY A 112 0.82 -10.18 -8.80
CA GLY A 112 -0.64 -10.24 -8.92
C GLY A 112 -1.37 -9.03 -8.35
N PHE A 113 -0.69 -8.12 -7.65
CA PHE A 113 -1.29 -7.00 -6.93
C PHE A 113 -2.29 -6.21 -7.78
N GLY A 114 -1.87 -5.71 -8.96
CA GLY A 114 -2.76 -4.92 -9.81
C GLY A 114 -3.97 -5.68 -10.35
N GLN A 115 -3.95 -7.02 -10.28
CA GLN A 115 -5.08 -7.88 -10.65
C GLN A 115 -6.06 -8.13 -9.49
N ALA A 116 -5.80 -7.61 -8.31
CA ALA A 116 -6.61 -7.82 -7.11
C ALA A 116 -7.01 -6.49 -6.42
N VAL A 117 -6.75 -5.36 -7.10
CA VAL A 117 -7.26 -4.03 -6.77
C VAL A 117 -8.54 -3.73 -7.57
N LEU A 118 -9.53 -3.16 -6.89
CA LEU A 118 -10.76 -2.63 -7.51
C LEU A 118 -11.06 -1.23 -6.94
N ILE A 119 -11.52 -0.34 -7.80
CA ILE A 119 -12.07 0.98 -7.46
C ILE A 119 -13.53 0.97 -7.93
N ASP A 120 -14.47 1.05 -7.00
CA ASP A 120 -15.92 0.89 -7.24
C ASP A 120 -16.27 -0.40 -8.02
N GLY A 121 -15.53 -1.48 -7.73
CA GLY A 121 -15.69 -2.77 -8.41
C GLY A 121 -15.08 -2.84 -9.82
N VAL A 122 -14.43 -1.77 -10.29
CA VAL A 122 -13.73 -1.72 -11.58
C VAL A 122 -12.23 -1.87 -11.37
N ARG A 123 -11.57 -2.68 -12.20
CA ARG A 123 -10.12 -2.86 -12.15
C ARG A 123 -9.41 -1.69 -12.84
N PRO A 124 -8.42 -1.05 -12.20
CA PRO A 124 -7.59 -0.05 -12.86
C PRO A 124 -6.67 -0.68 -13.90
N ASP A 125 -6.24 0.10 -14.90
CA ASP A 125 -5.35 -0.36 -15.98
C ASP A 125 -3.94 -0.72 -15.48
N ASP A 126 -3.47 -0.01 -14.45
CA ASP A 126 -2.23 -0.27 -13.74
C ASP A 126 -2.44 0.04 -12.26
N ALA A 127 -1.92 -0.82 -11.39
CA ALA A 127 -2.00 -0.64 -9.95
C ALA A 127 -0.74 -1.22 -9.31
N GLN A 128 -0.11 -0.41 -8.46
CA GLN A 128 1.12 -0.73 -7.77
C GLN A 128 0.97 -0.34 -6.30
N MET A 129 1.66 -1.08 -5.44
CA MET A 129 1.76 -0.76 -4.01
C MET A 129 3.21 -0.77 -3.60
N GLU A 130 3.57 0.24 -2.84
CA GLU A 130 4.80 0.31 -2.09
C GLU A 130 4.48 0.64 -0.64
N MET A 131 5.10 -0.08 0.28
CA MET A 131 5.01 0.18 1.71
C MET A 131 6.41 0.45 2.23
N ILE A 132 6.57 1.55 2.97
CA ILE A 132 7.79 1.89 3.68
C ILE A 132 7.43 2.05 5.14
N VAL A 133 8.04 1.23 6.00
CA VAL A 133 7.84 1.31 7.46
C VAL A 133 9.18 1.60 8.10
N ALA A 134 9.20 2.61 8.97
CA ALA A 134 10.34 2.91 9.82
C ALA A 134 10.01 2.47 11.26
N ARG A 135 11.01 1.95 11.96
CA ARG A 135 10.89 1.65 13.38
C ARG A 135 10.86 2.96 14.18
N GLU A 136 9.86 3.11 15.05
CA GLU A 136 9.83 4.15 16.09
C GLU A 136 10.76 3.84 17.28
#